data_AF-A0A957LIX4-F1
#
_entry.id   AF-A0A957LIX4-F1
#
_cell.length_a   1.000
_cell.length_b   1.000
_cell.length_c   1.000
_cell.angle_alpha   90.00
_cell.angle_beta   90.00
_cell.angle_gamma   90.00
#
_symmetry.space_group_name_H-M   'P 1'
#
loop_
_entity.id
_entity.type
_entity.pdbx_description
1 polymer ?
#
loop_
_entity_poly.entity_id
_entity_poly.type
_entity_poly.pdbx_seq_one_letter_code
_entity_poly.pdbx_strand_id
1 'polypeptide(L)'
;RPVLAEQLRVIAQLGPSGMPPWVIHKTVAPEVRSAVREALLTMHKDTHGQALLTAAQVSHFAAVTDENYNDVREMGRVARSVRLAQNDGYYLDPHPSSVETNVIC
;
A
#
# COMPACT_ATOMS: atom_id res chain seq x y z
N ARG A 1 -0.37 -10.04 -25.22
CA ARG A 1 -0.63 -10.40 -23.81
C ARG A 1 0.34 -11.50 -23.41
N PRO A 2 0.88 -11.52 -22.18
CA PRO A 2 1.77 -12.61 -21.76
C PRO A 2 0.98 -13.93 -21.74
N VAL A 3 1.53 -15.00 -22.33
CA VAL A 3 0.91 -16.34 -22.42
C VAL A 3 0.49 -16.90 -21.04
N LEU A 4 1.22 -16.52 -19.98
CA LEU A 4 0.90 -16.92 -18.60
C LEU A 4 -0.43 -16.37 -18.10
N ALA A 5 -0.88 -15.20 -18.57
CA ALA A 5 -2.13 -14.61 -18.10
C ALA A 5 -3.36 -15.45 -18.45
N GLU A 6 -3.29 -16.22 -19.55
CA GLU A 6 -4.37 -17.12 -19.99
C GLU A 6 -4.44 -18.42 -19.17
N GLN A 7 -3.39 -18.71 -18.41
CA GLN A 7 -3.28 -19.90 -17.56
C GLN A 7 -3.58 -19.61 -16.08
N LEU A 8 -3.76 -18.32 -15.73
CA LEU A 8 -4.09 -17.91 -14.37
C LEU A 8 -5.62 -17.91 -14.16
N ARG A 9 -6.05 -18.42 -13.00
CA ARG A 9 -7.44 -18.34 -12.54
C ARG A 9 -7.48 -17.84 -11.10
N VAL A 10 -8.33 -16.87 -10.83
CA VAL A 10 -8.64 -16.42 -9.47
C VAL A 10 -9.40 -17.53 -8.74
N ILE A 11 -8.85 -18.03 -7.64
CA ILE A 11 -9.49 -19.07 -6.80
C ILE A 11 -10.13 -18.50 -5.54
N ALA A 12 -9.65 -17.35 -5.09
CA ALA A 12 -10.16 -16.60 -3.96
C ALA A 12 -9.70 -15.14 -4.09
N GLN A 13 -10.47 -14.23 -3.51
CA GLN A 13 -10.13 -12.81 -3.44
C GLN A 13 -10.33 -12.34 -2.00
N LEU A 14 -9.35 -11.59 -1.49
CA LEU A 14 -9.44 -10.90 -0.20
C LEU A 14 -9.63 -9.42 -0.48
N GLY A 15 -10.53 -8.77 0.26
CA GLY A 15 -10.72 -7.34 0.18
C GLY A 15 -12.19 -6.90 0.11
N PRO A 16 -12.44 -5.59 0.05
CA PRO A 16 -11.53 -4.52 -0.38
C PRO A 16 -10.35 -4.26 0.57
N SER A 17 -9.20 -3.87 0.01
CA SER A 17 -8.03 -3.39 0.76
C SER A 17 -7.80 -1.93 0.41
N GLY A 18 -7.57 -1.08 1.41
CA GLY A 18 -7.22 0.32 1.19
C GLY A 18 -5.96 0.47 0.34
N MET A 19 -5.94 1.48 -0.54
CA MET A 19 -4.74 1.88 -1.30
C MET A 19 -3.69 2.42 -0.31
N PRO A 20 -2.40 2.06 -0.45
CA PRO A 20 -1.36 2.53 0.46
C PRO A 20 -1.27 4.08 0.51
N PRO A 21 -0.90 4.66 1.66
CA PRO A 21 -0.74 6.10 1.81
C PRO A 21 0.52 6.61 1.12
N TRP A 22 0.51 7.90 0.77
CA TRP A 22 1.74 8.69 0.68
C TRP A 22 2.08 9.25 2.06
N VAL A 23 3.30 8.98 2.51
CA VAL A 23 3.81 9.47 3.79
C VAL A 23 5.00 10.40 3.56
N ILE A 24 5.10 11.44 4.40
CA ILE A 24 6.22 12.38 4.38
C ILE A 24 6.76 12.54 5.79
N HIS A 25 8.09 12.57 5.92
CA HIS A 25 8.73 12.64 7.23
C HIS A 25 8.38 13.95 7.97
N LYS A 26 8.20 13.87 9.29
CA LYS A 26 7.74 15.00 10.12
C LYS A 26 8.72 16.17 10.18
N THR A 27 10.01 15.92 9.92
CA THR A 27 11.06 16.96 9.92
C THR A 27 11.12 17.78 8.64
N VAL A 28 10.38 17.39 7.59
CA VAL A 28 10.28 18.21 6.39
C VAL A 28 9.54 19.50 6.71
N ALA A 29 10.05 20.63 6.22
CA ALA A 29 9.49 21.95 6.46
C ALA A 29 7.98 21.99 6.14
N PRO A 30 7.14 22.64 6.98
CA PRO A 30 5.69 22.72 6.78
C PRO A 30 5.28 23.16 5.38
N GLU A 31 5.99 24.13 4.81
CA GLU A 31 5.71 24.72 3.51
C GLU A 31 5.91 23.70 2.39
N VAL A 32 6.97 22.88 2.49
CA VAL A 32 7.24 21.80 1.53
C VAL A 32 6.18 20.71 1.64
N ARG A 33 5.79 20.32 2.86
CA ARG A 33 4.72 19.32 3.05
C ARG A 33 3.40 19.78 2.44
N SER A 34 3.04 21.05 2.63
CA SER A 34 1.85 21.65 2.03
C SER A 34 1.93 21.72 0.51
N ALA A 35 3.07 22.12 -0.05
CA ALA A 35 3.27 22.17 -1.49
C ALA A 35 3.16 20.80 -2.16
N VAL A 36 3.77 19.76 -1.57
CA VAL A 36 3.67 18.38 -2.08
C VAL A 36 2.22 17.88 -2.00
N ARG A 37 1.54 18.13 -0.89
CA ARG A 37 0.12 17.75 -0.73
C ARG A 37 -0.74 18.39 -1.80
N GLU A 38 -0.61 19.70 -2.00
CA GLU A 38 -1.41 20.43 -2.99
C GLU A 38 -1.14 19.93 -4.41
N ALA A 39 0.14 19.71 -4.76
CA ALA A 39 0.52 19.18 -6.07
C ALA A 39 -0.11 17.81 -6.35
N LEU A 40 -0.09 16.88 -5.38
CA LEU A 40 -0.71 15.56 -5.53
C LEU A 40 -2.24 15.65 -5.65
N LEU A 41 -2.89 16.44 -4.78
CA LEU A 41 -4.35 16.54 -4.75
C LEU A 41 -4.91 17.23 -5.99
N THR A 42 -4.15 18.13 -6.61
CA THR A 42 -4.59 18.86 -7.81
C THR A 42 -4.02 18.32 -9.12
N MET A 43 -3.17 17.28 -9.07
CA MET A 43 -2.54 16.66 -10.24
C MET A 43 -3.54 16.29 -11.35
N HIS A 44 -4.74 15.85 -10.98
CA HIS A 44 -5.80 15.47 -11.92
C HIS A 44 -6.41 16.66 -12.69
N LYS A 45 -6.10 17.91 -12.32
CA LYS A 45 -6.57 19.13 -13.00
C LYS A 45 -5.59 19.65 -14.04
N ASP A 46 -4.37 19.14 -14.05
CA ASP A 46 -3.30 19.51 -14.98
C ASP A 46 -3.12 18.41 -16.05
N THR A 47 -2.85 18.79 -17.29
CA THR A 47 -2.76 17.83 -18.41
C THR A 47 -1.53 16.93 -18.30
N HIS A 48 -0.41 17.46 -17.80
CA HIS A 48 0.78 16.65 -17.52
C HIS A 48 0.52 15.70 -16.34
N GLY A 49 -0.12 16.18 -15.28
CA GLY A 49 -0.55 15.36 -14.15
C GLY A 49 -1.52 14.23 -14.53
N GLN A 50 -2.50 14.49 -15.39
CA GLN A 50 -3.42 13.46 -15.91
C GLN A 50 -2.68 12.36 -16.70
N ALA A 51 -1.65 12.73 -17.47
CA ALA A 51 -0.83 11.76 -18.20
C ALA A 51 -0.05 10.84 -17.24
N LEU A 52 0.51 11.40 -16.16
CA LEU A 52 1.19 10.62 -15.12
C LEU A 52 0.23 9.69 -14.37
N LEU A 53 -0.95 10.19 -13.99
CA LEU A 53 -2.00 9.40 -13.33
C LEU A 53 -2.47 8.24 -14.21
N THR A 54 -2.67 8.48 -15.51
CA THR A 54 -3.04 7.44 -16.48
C THR A 54 -1.96 6.37 -16.60
N ALA A 55 -0.69 6.77 -16.70
CA ALA A 55 0.44 5.84 -16.76
C ALA A 55 0.55 4.99 -15.48
N ALA A 56 0.19 5.56 -14.32
CA ALA A 56 0.14 4.87 -13.05
C ALA A 56 -1.14 4.05 -12.82
N GLN A 57 -2.11 4.10 -13.73
CA GLN A 57 -3.44 3.49 -13.58
C GLN A 57 -4.19 3.99 -12.32
N VAL A 58 -3.97 5.24 -11.94
CA VAL A 58 -4.62 5.92 -10.81
C VAL A 58 -5.56 7.00 -11.35
N SER A 59 -6.75 7.15 -10.77
CA SER A 59 -7.69 8.19 -11.20
C SER A 59 -7.33 9.57 -10.63
N HIS A 60 -7.05 9.63 -9.33
CA HIS A 60 -6.62 10.83 -8.60
C HIS A 60 -6.11 10.46 -7.21
N PHE A 61 -5.42 11.39 -6.56
CA PHE A 61 -5.13 11.31 -5.13
C PHE A 61 -6.26 11.98 -4.33
N ALA A 62 -6.56 11.42 -3.16
CA ALA A 62 -7.52 11.95 -2.22
C ALA A 62 -6.84 12.29 -0.89
N ALA A 63 -7.36 13.29 -0.18
CA ALA A 63 -6.96 13.55 1.18
C ALA A 63 -7.50 12.44 2.08
N VAL A 64 -6.62 11.89 2.93
CA VAL A 64 -6.93 10.81 3.88
C VAL A 64 -6.56 11.23 5.28
N THR A 65 -7.19 10.58 6.26
CA THR A 65 -6.84 10.66 7.68
C THR A 65 -6.16 9.37 8.13
N ASP A 66 -5.49 9.38 9.28
CA ASP A 66 -4.83 8.17 9.80
C ASP A 66 -5.83 7.03 10.05
N GLU A 67 -7.06 7.37 10.44
CA GLU A 67 -8.13 6.41 10.71
C GLU A 67 -8.58 5.64 9.47
N ASN A 68 -8.32 6.17 8.26
CA ASN A 68 -8.58 5.42 7.02
C ASN A 68 -7.76 4.14 6.90
N TYR A 69 -6.72 3.97 7.72
CA TYR A 69 -5.83 2.81 7.74
C TYR A 69 -6.07 1.89 8.95
N ASN A 70 -7.18 2.07 9.68
CA ASN A 70 -7.50 1.20 10.82
C ASN A 70 -7.77 -0.25 10.41
N ASP A 71 -8.27 -0.50 9.20
CA ASP A 71 -8.55 -1.85 8.67
C ASP A 71 -7.26 -2.69 8.55
N VAL A 72 -6.19 -2.12 8.00
CA VAL A 72 -4.90 -2.80 7.83
C VAL A 72 -4.19 -2.95 9.19
N ARG A 73 -4.37 -1.99 10.12
CA ARG A 73 -3.88 -2.11 11.50
C ARG A 73 -4.55 -3.27 12.23
N GLU A 74 -5.86 -3.43 12.05
CA GLU A 74 -6.63 -4.54 12.63
C GLU A 74 -6.26 -5.88 12.00
N MET A 75 -6.14 -5.94 10.67
CA MET A 75 -5.63 -7.13 9.98
C MET A 75 -4.26 -7.53 10.51
N GLY A 76 -3.35 -6.57 10.70
CA GLY A 76 -2.04 -6.81 11.30
C GLY A 76 -2.13 -7.34 12.74
N ARG A 77 -3.08 -6.84 13.54
CA ARG A 77 -3.34 -7.33 14.91
C ARG A 77 -3.80 -8.78 14.91
N VAL A 78 -4.76 -9.11 14.05
CA VAL A 78 -5.27 -10.49 13.89
C VAL A 78 -4.15 -11.41 13.40
N ALA A 79 -3.42 -11.02 12.37
CA ALA A 79 -2.32 -11.81 11.80
C ALA A 79 -1.27 -12.19 12.85
N ARG A 80 -0.92 -11.28 13.77
CA ARG A 80 0.03 -11.56 14.86
C ARG A 80 -0.46 -12.60 15.87
N SER A 81 -1.77 -12.82 15.99
CA SER A 81 -2.35 -13.84 16.88
C SER A 81 -2.44 -15.23 16.24
N VAL A 82 -2.31 -15.32 14.91
CA VAL A 82 -2.38 -16.57 14.19
C VAL A 82 -1.04 -17.29 14.32
N ARG A 83 -1.08 -18.55 14.78
CA ARG A 83 0.04 -19.47 14.57
C ARG A 83 -0.20 -20.19 13.25
N LEU A 84 0.64 -19.90 12.27
CA LEU A 84 0.70 -20.74 11.07
C LEU A 84 1.20 -22.12 11.53
N ALA A 85 0.47 -23.17 11.16
CA ALA A 85 0.94 -24.52 11.42
C ALA A 85 2.23 -24.70 10.62
N GLN A 86 3.34 -25.05 11.28
CA GLN A 86 4.66 -25.25 10.64
C GLN A 86 4.68 -26.35 9.55
N ASN A 87 3.54 -26.98 9.25
CA ASN A 87 3.43 -28.21 8.46
C ASN A 87 2.35 -28.14 7.36
N ASP A 88 2.03 -26.95 6.84
CA ASP A 88 1.24 -26.83 5.60
C ASP A 88 2.08 -27.01 4.32
N GLY A 89 3.38 -27.29 4.45
CA GLY A 89 4.26 -27.73 3.35
C GLY A 89 4.71 -26.63 2.40
N TYR A 90 4.32 -25.37 2.64
CA TYR A 90 4.65 -24.22 1.79
C TYR A 90 5.78 -23.33 2.35
N TYR A 91 6.16 -23.47 3.62
CA TYR A 91 7.29 -22.74 4.24
C TYR A 91 8.26 -23.74 4.88
N LEU A 92 9.29 -24.18 4.13
CA LEU A 92 10.28 -25.15 4.60
C LEU A 92 11.57 -24.54 5.17
N ASP A 93 11.69 -23.22 5.29
CA ASP A 93 12.85 -22.59 5.93
C ASP A 93 12.44 -21.40 6.81
N PRO A 94 12.73 -21.42 8.13
CA PRO A 94 12.75 -20.21 8.91
C PRO A 94 13.99 -19.41 8.50
N HIS A 95 13.88 -18.60 7.45
CA HIS A 95 14.85 -17.53 7.25
C HIS A 95 14.74 -16.61 8.48
N PRO A 96 15.82 -16.38 9.25
CA PRO A 96 15.76 -15.43 10.35
C PRO A 96 15.37 -14.08 9.75
N SER A 97 14.17 -13.60 10.08
CA SER A 97 13.72 -12.28 9.67
C SER A 97 14.57 -11.26 10.41
N SER A 98 15.69 -10.85 9.79
CA SER A 98 16.51 -9.71 10.23
C SER A 98 15.83 -8.39 9.87
N VAL A 99 14.51 -8.32 10.00
CA VAL A 99 13.79 -7.05 9.95
C VAL A 99 13.82 -6.52 11.38
N GLU A 100 14.88 -5.81 11.72
CA GLU A 100 14.84 -4.86 12.82
C GLU A 100 13.77 -3.83 12.46
N THR A 101 12.58 -4.02 13.04
CA THR A 101 11.36 -3.26 12.75
C THR A 101 11.49 -1.82 13.24
N ASN A 102 12.20 -0.98 12.49
CA ASN A 102 11.92 0.46 12.45
C ASN A 102 10.83 0.71 11.40
N VAL A 103 9.66 0.10 11.59
CA VAL A 103 8.47 0.45 10.81
C VAL A 103 7.89 1.71 11.45
N ILE A 104 8.26 2.85 10.87
CA ILE A 104 7.69 4.16 11.16
C ILE A 104 6.25 4.15 10.62
N CYS A 105 5.27 4.29 11.52
CA CYS A 105 3.92 4.76 11.21
C CYS A 105 3.92 6.28 11.04
#